data_AF-A0A948WCP5-F1
#
_entry.id   AF-A0A948WCP5-F1
#
_cell.length_a   1.000
_cell.length_b   1.000
_cell.length_c   1.000
_cell.angle_alpha   90.00
_cell.angle_beta   90.00
_cell.angle_gamma   90.00
#
_symmetry.space_group_name_H-M   'P 1'
#
loop_
_entity.id
_entity.type
_entity.pdbx_description
1 polymer ?
#
loop_
_entity_poly.entity_id
_entity_poly.type
_entity_poly.pdbx_seq_one_letter_code
_entity_poly.pdbx_strand_id
1 'polypeptide(L)'
;MIIELIERLMLVDDATFAKLRADSIVTQGRRTPSPQHMVALKLHATRSSARDPDKSNQDWIDIRKLIELHKLDAHDEAFSSLILRYGEEEGLERIRRMCQD
;
A
#
# COMPACT_ATOMS: atom_id res chain seq x y z
N MET A 1 -6.47 -15.95 9.96
CA MET A 1 -7.27 -15.57 8.79
C MET A 1 -6.66 -14.29 8.19
N ILE A 2 -5.56 -14.42 7.44
CA ILE A 2 -4.83 -13.29 6.80
C ILE A 2 -4.49 -13.72 5.36
N ILE A 3 -5.51 -14.12 4.62
CA ILE A 3 -5.39 -14.41 3.19
C ILE A 3 -6.67 -13.91 2.51
N GLU A 4 -6.90 -12.60 2.51
CA GLU A 4 -7.92 -11.97 1.64
C GLU A 4 -7.40 -10.68 0.99
N LEU A 5 -6.08 -10.47 0.93
CA LEU A 5 -5.52 -9.26 0.29
C LEU A 5 -4.93 -9.48 -1.11
N ILE A 6 -5.05 -10.69 -1.69
CA ILE A 6 -4.46 -11.00 -3.01
C ILE A 6 -5.50 -11.62 -3.95
N GLU A 7 -6.60 -10.91 -4.23
CA GLU A 7 -7.56 -11.31 -5.27
C GLU A 7 -7.88 -10.19 -6.28
N ARG A 8 -6.98 -9.23 -6.50
CA ARG A 8 -7.12 -8.30 -7.62
C ARG A 8 -5.83 -8.20 -8.40
N LEU A 9 -5.86 -8.64 -9.65
CA LEU A 9 -4.78 -8.47 -10.61
C LEU A 9 -4.52 -6.97 -10.77
N MET A 10 -3.44 -6.47 -10.17
CA MET A 10 -2.92 -5.15 -10.49
C MET A 10 -1.95 -5.29 -11.65
N LEU A 11 -2.34 -4.74 -12.80
CA LEU A 11 -1.44 -4.58 -13.92
C LEU A 11 -0.59 -3.34 -13.66
N VAL A 12 0.71 -3.55 -13.47
CA VAL A 12 1.71 -2.51 -13.29
C VAL A 12 2.75 -2.63 -14.40
N ASP A 13 3.47 -1.54 -14.69
CA ASP A 13 4.59 -1.61 -15.63
C ASP A 13 5.73 -2.50 -15.11
N ASP A 14 6.61 -2.92 -16.01
CA ASP A 14 7.74 -3.82 -15.71
C ASP A 14 8.69 -3.24 -14.65
N ALA A 15 8.88 -1.92 -14.64
CA ALA A 15 9.77 -1.25 -13.69
C ALA A 15 9.20 -1.32 -12.26
N THR A 16 7.89 -1.16 -12.12
CA THR A 16 7.15 -1.30 -10.86
C THR A 16 7.13 -2.74 -10.41
N PHE A 17 6.89 -3.69 -11.32
CA PHE A 17 6.94 -5.13 -11.01
C PHE A 17 8.33 -5.57 -10.53
N ALA A 18 9.41 -5.11 -11.18
CA ALA A 18 10.77 -5.42 -10.78
C ALA A 18 11.08 -4.97 -9.35
N LYS A 19 10.64 -3.77 -8.96
CA LYS A 19 10.79 -3.23 -7.59
C LYS A 19 9.99 -4.04 -6.57
N LEU A 20 8.72 -4.32 -6.87
CA LEU A 20 7.86 -5.16 -6.03
C LEU A 20 8.49 -6.55 -5.79
N ARG A 21 9.13 -7.11 -6.81
CA ARG A 21 9.78 -8.42 -6.74
C ARG A 21 11.09 -8.37 -5.96
N ALA A 22 11.90 -7.32 -6.14
CA ALA A 22 13.16 -7.13 -5.44
C ALA A 22 12.95 -7.06 -3.92
N ASP A 23 11.94 -6.30 -3.49
CA ASP A 23 11.64 -6.06 -2.08
C ASP A 23 10.55 -6.99 -1.52
N SER A 24 10.24 -8.08 -2.25
CA SER A 24 9.28 -9.07 -1.79
C SER A 24 9.86 -9.92 -0.65
N ILE A 25 9.01 -10.26 0.31
CA ILE A 25 9.31 -11.16 1.42
C ILE A 25 8.70 -12.53 1.16
N VAL A 26 9.33 -13.59 1.67
CA VAL A 26 8.73 -14.93 1.62
C VAL A 26 7.80 -15.11 2.81
N THR A 27 6.51 -15.26 2.54
CA THR A 27 5.48 -15.53 3.54
C THR A 27 4.81 -16.84 3.19
N GLN A 28 4.80 -17.82 4.10
CA GLN A 28 4.18 -19.13 3.86
C GLN A 28 4.66 -19.81 2.56
N GLY A 29 5.94 -19.67 2.21
CA GLY A 29 6.53 -20.24 1.00
C GLY A 29 6.19 -19.51 -0.31
N ARG A 30 5.46 -18.39 -0.25
CA ARG A 30 5.13 -17.54 -1.41
C ARG A 30 5.84 -16.20 -1.30
N ARG A 31 6.26 -15.61 -2.43
CA ARG A 31 6.73 -14.23 -2.44
C ARG A 31 5.53 -13.29 -2.35
N THR A 32 5.55 -12.44 -1.33
CA THR A 32 4.54 -11.42 -1.06
C THR A 32 5.24 -10.07 -1.08
N PRO A 33 4.64 -9.00 -1.65
CA PRO A 33 5.19 -7.67 -1.54
C PRO A 33 5.45 -7.28 -0.07
N SER A 34 6.46 -6.44 0.18
CA SER A 34 6.68 -5.90 1.53
C SER A 34 5.44 -5.09 2.01
N PRO A 35 5.25 -4.92 3.32
CA PRO A 35 4.16 -4.10 3.86
C PRO A 35 4.10 -2.69 3.26
N GLN A 36 5.25 -2.04 3.08
CA GLN A 36 5.35 -0.72 2.43
C GLN A 36 4.80 -0.77 1.00
N HIS A 37 5.18 -1.78 0.23
CA HIS A 37 4.68 -1.97 -1.12
C HIS A 37 3.18 -2.31 -1.17
N MET A 38 2.66 -3.08 -0.21
CA MET A 38 1.22 -3.31 -0.09
C MET A 38 0.45 -2.01 0.16
N VAL A 39 0.99 -1.10 0.98
CA VAL A 39 0.43 0.25 1.17
C VAL A 39 0.47 1.06 -0.13
N ALA A 40 1.60 1.10 -0.84
CA ALA A 40 1.70 1.77 -2.14
C ALA A 40 0.67 1.27 -3.15
N LEU A 41 0.47 -0.04 -3.23
CA LEU A 41 -0.49 -0.65 -4.14
C LEU A 41 -1.93 -0.26 -3.78
N LYS A 42 -2.26 -0.22 -2.48
CA LYS A 42 -3.57 0.26 -2.00
C LYS A 42 -3.77 1.75 -2.31
N LEU A 43 -2.74 2.58 -2.13
CA LEU A 43 -2.78 4.01 -2.48
C LEU A 43 -2.99 4.24 -3.98
N HIS A 44 -2.30 3.48 -4.82
CA HIS A 44 -2.52 3.57 -6.26
C HIS A 44 -3.96 3.19 -6.63
N ALA A 45 -4.50 2.17 -5.96
CA ALA A 45 -5.87 1.71 -6.18
C ALA A 45 -6.95 2.74 -5.76
N THR A 46 -6.77 3.47 -4.65
CA THR A 46 -7.75 4.48 -4.20
C THR A 46 -7.90 5.64 -5.18
N ARG A 47 -6.89 5.87 -6.03
CA ARG A 47 -6.86 6.93 -7.05
C ARG A 47 -7.50 6.55 -8.38
N SER A 48 -7.80 5.28 -8.59
CA SER A 48 -8.40 4.83 -9.84
C SER A 48 -9.85 5.35 -9.93
N SER A 49 -10.12 6.24 -10.89
CA SER A 49 -11.44 6.86 -11.12
C SER A 49 -12.57 5.87 -11.42
N ALA A 50 -12.22 4.65 -11.87
CA ALA A 50 -13.16 3.55 -12.10
C ALA A 50 -13.49 2.72 -10.84
N ARG A 51 -12.94 3.09 -9.68
CA ARG A 51 -13.12 2.32 -8.44
C ARG A 51 -14.42 2.73 -7.75
N ASP A 52 -15.17 1.72 -7.33
CA ASP A 52 -16.32 1.86 -6.44
C ASP A 52 -15.93 2.63 -5.16
N PRO A 53 -16.69 3.67 -4.75
CA PRO A 53 -16.45 4.43 -3.53
C PRO A 53 -16.35 3.56 -2.26
N ASP A 54 -17.16 2.52 -2.14
CA ASP A 54 -17.15 1.64 -0.97
C ASP A 54 -15.84 0.85 -0.89
N LYS A 55 -15.27 0.47 -2.04
CA LYS A 55 -13.97 -0.20 -2.14
C LYS A 55 -12.83 0.75 -1.79
N SER A 56 -12.95 2.05 -2.13
CA SER A 56 -11.96 3.06 -1.75
C SER A 56 -11.88 3.22 -0.22
N ASN A 57 -13.03 3.25 0.48
CA ASN A 57 -13.06 3.28 1.94
C ASN A 57 -12.39 2.04 2.56
N GLN A 58 -12.66 0.85 2.02
CA GLN A 58 -12.02 -0.39 2.46
C GLN A 58 -10.49 -0.35 2.26
N ASP A 59 -10.02 0.21 1.13
CA ASP A 59 -8.59 0.34 0.87
C ASP A 59 -7.89 1.23 1.92
N TRP A 60 -8.54 2.31 2.40
CA TRP A 60 -8.02 3.13 3.50
C TRP A 60 -8.00 2.41 4.85
N ILE A 61 -9.00 1.59 5.14
CA ILE A 61 -9.02 0.74 6.35
C ILE A 61 -7.85 -0.26 6.30
N ASP A 62 -7.61 -0.86 5.13
CA ASP A 62 -6.51 -1.82 4.95
C ASP A 62 -5.14 -1.13 5.08
N ILE A 63 -4.98 0.08 4.52
CA ILE A 63 -3.76 0.90 4.69
C ILE A 63 -3.48 1.16 6.16
N ARG A 64 -4.50 1.56 6.94
CA ARG A 64 -4.35 1.78 8.40
C ARG A 64 -3.82 0.54 9.10
N LYS A 65 -4.47 -0.61 8.85
CA LYS A 65 -4.11 -1.89 9.46
C LYS A 65 -2.69 -2.31 9.10
N LEU A 66 -2.27 -2.11 7.84
CA LEU A 66 -0.91 -2.42 7.41
C LEU A 66 0.13 -1.56 8.13
N ILE A 67 -0.14 -0.26 8.27
CA ILE A 67 0.74 0.66 8.98
C ILE A 67 0.86 0.26 10.45
N GLU A 68 -0.26 0.04 11.13
CA GLU A 68 -0.29 -0.33 12.56
C GLU A 68 0.37 -1.69 12.82
N LEU A 69 0.01 -2.72 12.04
CA LEU A 69 0.50 -4.09 12.23
C LEU A 69 2.01 -4.20 11.97
N HIS A 70 2.52 -3.45 11.00
CA HIS A 70 3.93 -3.49 10.61
C HIS A 70 4.75 -2.32 11.15
N LYS A 71 4.14 -1.46 11.98
CA LYS A 71 4.78 -0.28 12.60
C LYS A 71 5.51 0.60 11.58
N LEU A 72 4.84 0.87 10.46
CA LEU A 72 5.41 1.72 9.41
C LEU A 72 5.38 3.17 9.85
N ASP A 73 6.50 3.89 9.71
CA ASP A 73 6.60 5.30 10.06
C ASP A 73 6.46 6.18 8.81
N ALA A 74 5.39 6.96 8.71
CA ALA A 74 5.16 7.89 7.61
C ALA A 74 6.14 9.07 7.55
N HIS A 75 6.99 9.23 8.57
CA HIS A 75 8.11 10.17 8.59
C HIS A 75 9.44 9.56 8.11
N ASP A 76 9.50 8.23 7.95
CA ASP A 76 10.64 7.58 7.30
C ASP A 76 10.76 8.04 5.84
N GLU A 77 11.98 8.38 5.40
CA GLU A 77 12.22 8.97 4.08
C GLU A 77 11.86 8.00 2.95
N ALA A 78 12.19 6.72 3.10
CA ALA A 78 11.92 5.72 2.08
C ALA A 78 10.41 5.45 1.96
N PHE A 79 9.71 5.31 3.09
CA PHE A 79 8.27 5.08 3.07
C PHE A 79 7.48 6.32 2.64
N SER A 80 7.83 7.51 3.12
CA SER A 80 7.19 8.76 2.69
C SER A 80 7.37 9.01 1.18
N SER A 81 8.56 8.77 0.64
CA SER A 81 8.82 8.84 -0.80
C SER A 81 7.97 7.86 -1.60
N LEU A 82 7.77 6.66 -1.06
CA LEU A 82 6.92 5.63 -1.66
C LEU A 82 5.44 6.05 -1.62
N ILE A 83 4.98 6.62 -0.50
CA ILE A 83 3.62 7.18 -0.40
C ILE A 83 3.42 8.31 -1.41
N LEU A 84 4.35 9.28 -1.51
CA LEU A 84 4.26 10.39 -2.47
C LEU A 84 4.15 9.89 -3.91
N ARG A 85 4.93 8.87 -4.25
CA ARG A 85 4.94 8.30 -5.61
C ARG A 85 3.58 7.72 -6.02
N TYR A 86 2.87 7.05 -5.11
CA TYR A 86 1.63 6.32 -5.45
C TYR A 86 0.35 7.00 -4.96
N GLY A 87 0.40 7.69 -3.83
CA GLY A 87 -0.70 8.39 -3.18
C GLY A 87 -0.65 9.92 -3.27
N GLU A 88 0.42 10.50 -3.84
CA GLU A 88 0.66 11.96 -3.88
C GLU A 88 0.67 12.62 -2.50
N GLU A 89 0.72 13.95 -2.48
CA GLU A 89 0.67 14.75 -1.25
C GLU A 89 -0.61 14.47 -0.43
N GLU A 90 -1.76 14.28 -1.11
CA GLU A 90 -3.02 13.97 -0.44
C GLU A 90 -2.93 12.67 0.36
N GLY A 91 -2.36 11.62 -0.24
CA GLY A 91 -2.19 10.33 0.42
C GLY A 91 -1.22 10.40 1.60
N LEU A 92 -0.12 11.13 1.46
CA LEU A 92 0.85 11.32 2.54
C LEU A 92 0.22 12.08 3.72
N GLU A 93 -0.45 13.18 3.43
CA GLU A 93 -1.13 14.00 4.44
C GLU A 93 -2.20 13.20 5.18
N ARG A 94 -3.01 12.41 4.45
CA ARG A 94 -4.02 11.55 5.06
C ARG A 94 -3.41 10.48 5.96
N ILE A 95 -2.34 9.81 5.51
CA ILE A 95 -1.64 8.81 6.32
C ILE A 95 -1.05 9.45 7.59
N ARG A 96 -0.44 10.63 7.50
CA ARG A 96 0.11 11.34 8.67
C ARG A 96 -0.96 11.65 9.70
N ARG A 97 -2.12 12.15 9.27
CA ARG A 97 -3.26 12.38 10.18
C ARG A 97 -3.71 11.09 10.87
N MET A 98 -3.81 9.99 10.12
CA MET A 98 -4.18 8.69 10.68
C MET A 98 -3.20 8.14 11.72
N CYS A 99 -1.94 8.57 11.68
CA CYS A 99 -0.90 8.17 12.64
C CYS A 99 -0.80 9.11 13.86
N GLN A 100 -1.50 10.24 13.85
CA GLN A 100 -1.56 11.22 14.95
C GLN A 100 -2.75 10.97 15.90
N ASP A 101 -3.73 10.17 15.47
CA ASP A 101 -4.91 9.72 16.23
C ASP A 101 -4.66 8.40 16.97
#